data_AF-A0A1I5WGI0-F1
#
_entry.id   AF-A0A1I5WGI0-F1
#
_cell.length_a   1.000
_cell.length_b   1.000
_cell.length_c   1.000
_cell.angle_alpha   90.00
_cell.angle_beta   90.00
_cell.angle_gamma   90.00
#
_symmetry.space_group_name_H-M   'P 1'
#
loop_
_entity.id
_entity.type
_entity.pdbx_description
1 polymer ?
#
loop_
_entity_poly.entity_id
_entity_poly.type
_entity_poly.pdbx_seq_one_letter_code
_entity_poly.pdbx_strand_id
1 'polypeptide(L)'
;MPAIEDPLPRDVLLALQEDRRTEAIVLLRMRKGISEDEAEARIDRYLEENPPTRLRGAGIIARSKLNALIWLGLIVMMALVYLLLVS
;
A
#
# COMPACT_ATOMS: atom_id res chain seq x y z
N MET A 1 4.68 7.15 35.79
CA MET A 1 5.82 7.09 34.86
C MET A 1 5.27 6.67 33.50
N PRO A 2 5.56 7.38 32.40
CA PRO A 2 5.02 7.02 31.09
C PRO A 2 5.51 5.63 30.71
N ALA A 3 4.58 4.77 30.28
CA ALA A 3 4.90 3.46 29.73
C ALA A 3 5.81 3.67 28.53
N ILE A 4 7.05 3.20 28.62
CA ILE A 4 7.88 3.01 27.42
C ILE A 4 7.15 1.91 26.66
N GLU A 5 6.31 2.30 25.73
CA GLU A 5 5.70 1.37 24.79
C GLU A 5 6.83 0.62 24.13
N ASP A 6 6.86 -0.70 24.33
CA ASP A 6 7.86 -1.55 23.70
C ASP A 6 7.89 -1.24 22.20
N PRO A 7 8.98 -0.65 21.67
CA PRO A 7 9.06 -0.33 20.27
C PRO A 7 8.88 -1.62 19.49
N LEU A 8 8.08 -1.57 18.41
CA LEU A 8 7.90 -2.73 17.55
C LEU A 8 9.28 -3.31 17.19
N PRO A 9 9.44 -4.64 17.24
CA PRO A 9 10.69 -5.28 16.87
C PRO A 9 11.16 -4.83 15.48
N ARG A 10 12.48 -4.68 15.30
CA ARG A 10 13.08 -4.14 14.07
C ARG A 10 12.68 -4.93 12.82
N ASP A 11 12.55 -6.24 12.93
CA ASP A 11 12.08 -7.13 11.88
C ASP A 11 10.61 -6.87 11.49
N VAL A 12 9.75 -6.61 12.48
CA VAL A 12 8.35 -6.21 12.25
C VAL A 12 8.31 -4.84 11.54
N LEU A 13 9.17 -3.90 11.94
CA LEU A 13 9.27 -2.59 11.29
C LEU A 13 9.74 -2.68 9.83
N LEU A 14 10.72 -3.53 9.54
CA LEU A 14 11.19 -3.77 8.18
C LEU A 14 10.07 -4.37 7.30
N ALA A 15 9.34 -5.36 7.83
CA ALA A 15 8.19 -5.93 7.13
C ALA A 15 7.08 -4.89 6.87
N LEU A 16 6.82 -3.99 7.82
CA LEU A 16 5.86 -2.89 7.63
C LEU A 16 6.33 -1.86 6.60
N GLN A 17 7.63 -1.55 6.55
CA GLN A 17 8.21 -0.65 5.55
C GLN A 17 8.11 -1.21 4.12
N GLU A 18 8.20 -2.54 3.97
CA GLU A 18 8.05 -3.24 2.69
C GLU A 18 6.58 -3.53 2.31
N ASP A 19 5.60 -2.96 3.01
CA ASP A 19 4.15 -3.20 2.81
C ASP A 19 3.73 -4.67 3.08
N ARG A 20 4.57 -5.45 3.76
CA ARG A 20 4.31 -6.86 4.11
C ARG A 20 3.60 -6.97 5.46
N ARG A 21 2.42 -6.35 5.58
CA ARG A 21 1.62 -6.30 6.83
C ARG A 21 1.35 -7.69 7.43
N THR A 22 1.02 -8.67 6.60
CA THR A 22 0.76 -10.06 7.06
C THR A 22 2.01 -10.70 7.67
N GLU A 23 3.19 -10.47 7.08
CA GLU A 23 4.46 -10.98 7.61
C GLU A 23 4.81 -10.30 8.93
N ALA A 24 4.59 -8.98 9.02
CA ALA A 24 4.75 -8.20 10.25
C ALA A 24 3.88 -8.73 11.40
N ILE A 25 2.61 -9.07 11.13
CA ILE A 25 1.68 -9.67 12.12
C ILE A 25 2.22 -11.02 12.60
N VAL A 26 2.63 -11.90 11.68
CA VAL A 26 3.18 -13.23 12.03
C VAL A 26 4.44 -13.11 12.88
N LEU A 27 5.38 -12.24 12.50
CA LEU A 27 6.61 -11.98 13.25
C LEU A 27 6.32 -11.45 14.66
N LEU A 28 5.35 -10.55 14.78
CA LEU A 28 4.95 -9.97 16.06
C LEU A 28 4.30 -11.02 16.97
N ARG A 29 3.44 -11.88 16.42
CA ARG A 29 2.85 -13.03 17.13
C ARG A 29 3.93 -13.98 17.63
N MET A 30 4.89 -14.34 16.79
CA MET A 30 5.97 -15.26 17.16
C MET A 30 6.88 -14.68 18.26
N ARG A 31 7.18 -13.38 18.22
CA ARG A 31 8.07 -12.75 19.21
C ARG A 31 7.41 -12.42 20.54
N LYS A 32 6.16 -11.95 20.52
CA LYS A 32 5.44 -11.52 21.72
C LYS A 32 4.49 -12.57 22.27
N GLY A 33 4.26 -13.68 21.54
CA GLY A 33 3.36 -14.75 21.95
C GLY A 33 1.89 -14.30 22.02
N ILE A 34 1.53 -13.25 21.29
CA ILE A 34 0.20 -12.62 21.33
C ILE A 34 -0.73 -13.21 20.26
N SER A 35 -2.03 -12.99 20.45
CA SER A 35 -3.05 -13.35 19.47
C SER A 35 -2.91 -12.53 18.18
N GLU A 36 -3.52 -13.01 17.11
CA GLU A 36 -3.53 -12.32 15.82
C GLU A 36 -4.22 -10.97 15.91
N ASP A 37 -5.38 -10.92 16.56
CA ASP A 37 -6.15 -9.68 16.77
C ASP A 37 -5.35 -8.65 17.58
N GLU A 38 -4.60 -9.11 18.60
CA GLU A 38 -3.78 -8.22 19.41
C GLU A 38 -2.54 -7.71 18.65
N ALA A 39 -1.95 -8.56 17.81
CA ALA A 39 -0.86 -8.18 16.93
C ALA A 39 -1.31 -7.17 15.87
N GLU A 40 -2.49 -7.39 15.28
CA GLU A 40 -3.09 -6.47 14.32
C GLU A 40 -3.41 -5.12 14.97
N ALA A 41 -4.11 -5.12 16.10
CA ALA A 41 -4.43 -3.89 16.83
C ALA A 41 -3.18 -3.09 17.25
N ARG A 42 -2.07 -3.79 17.54
CA ARG A 42 -0.79 -3.14 17.87
C ARG A 42 -0.14 -2.50 16.65
N ILE A 43 -0.13 -3.21 15.53
CA ILE A 43 0.40 -2.71 14.26
C ILE A 43 -0.42 -1.52 13.78
N ASP A 44 -1.75 -1.59 13.92
CA ASP A 44 -2.63 -0.51 13.48
C ASP A 44 -2.43 0.76 14.30
N ARG A 45 -2.32 0.64 15.63
CA ARG A 45 -1.96 1.79 16.49
C ARG A 45 -0.63 2.40 16.07
N TYR A 46 0.37 1.56 15.79
CA TYR A 46 1.67 2.03 15.35
C TYR A 46 1.63 2.75 14.00
N LEU A 47 0.83 2.26 13.05
CA LEU A 47 0.64 2.88 11.73
C LEU A 47 -0.18 4.17 11.80
N GLU A 48 -1.09 4.28 12.76
CA GLU A 48 -1.86 5.51 13.01
C GLU A 48 -0.95 6.62 13.55
N GLU A 49 -0.04 6.28 14.45
CA GLU A 49 0.96 7.21 15.02
C GLU A 49 2.13 7.50 14.08
N ASN A 50 2.53 6.50 13.27
CA ASN A 50 3.64 6.57 12.32
C ASN A 50 3.12 6.20 10.92
N PRO A 51 2.39 7.12 10.26
CA PRO A 51 1.88 6.85 8.93
C PRO A 51 3.06 6.50 8.03
N PRO A 52 3.06 5.33 7.37
CA PRO A 52 4.14 4.99 6.47
C PRO A 52 4.17 6.09 5.42
N THR A 53 5.31 6.77 5.31
CA THR A 53 5.63 7.68 4.21
C THR A 53 5.76 6.83 2.95
N ARG A 54 4.63 6.29 2.49
CA ARG A 54 4.48 5.73 1.16
C ARG A 54 4.91 6.87 0.26
N LEU A 55 6.07 6.74 -0.37
CA LEU A 55 6.45 7.48 -1.57
C LEU A 55 5.39 7.15 -2.62
N ARG A 56 4.23 7.81 -2.50
CA ARG A 56 2.99 7.59 -3.24
C ARG A 56 3.10 8.01 -4.71
N GLY A 57 4.32 8.22 -5.22
CA GLY A 57 4.59 8.84 -6.50
C GLY A 57 5.12 7.89 -7.58
N ALA A 58 5.96 6.89 -7.26
CA ALA A 58 6.70 6.17 -8.31
C ALA A 58 6.04 4.85 -8.76
N GLY A 59 5.48 4.06 -7.83
CA GLY A 59 4.98 2.71 -8.12
C GLY A 59 3.59 2.64 -8.78
N ILE A 60 2.75 3.66 -8.61
CA ILE A 60 1.38 3.69 -9.16
C ILE A 60 1.40 4.04 -10.67
N ILE A 61 2.42 4.77 -11.12
CA ILE A 61 2.57 5.16 -12.54
C ILE A 61 2.88 3.94 -13.41
N ALA A 62 3.59 2.93 -12.88
CA ALA A 62 3.96 1.74 -13.66
C ALA A 62 2.73 0.90 -14.07
N ARG A 63 1.70 0.81 -13.22
CA ARG A 63 0.43 0.14 -13.55
C ARG A 63 -0.47 0.98 -14.46
N SER A 64 -0.22 2.28 -14.56
CA SER A 64 -0.99 3.22 -15.37
C SER A 64 -0.68 3.14 -16.87
N LYS A 65 0.49 2.63 -17.29
CA LYS A 65 0.86 2.58 -18.72
C LYS A 65 -0.10 1.75 -19.58
N LEU A 66 -0.59 0.62 -19.05
CA LEU A 66 -1.54 -0.23 -19.76
C LEU A 66 -2.92 0.42 -19.84
N ASN A 67 -3.35 1.10 -18.77
CA ASN A 67 -4.58 1.88 -18.75
C ASN A 67 -4.50 3.07 -19.73
N ALA A 68 -3.37 3.77 -19.77
CA ALA A 68 -3.15 4.90 -20.66
C ALA A 68 -3.23 4.52 -22.15
N LEU A 69 -2.74 3.32 -22.52
CA LEU A 69 -2.87 2.82 -23.90
C LEU A 69 -4.32 2.51 -24.28
N ILE A 70 -5.11 1.96 -23.35
CA ILE A 70 -6.54 1.71 -23.57
C ILE A 70 -7.27 3.04 -23.78
N TRP A 71 -7.02 4.04 -22.92
CA TRP A 71 -7.60 5.37 -23.06
C TRP A 71 -7.19 6.05 -24.36
N LEU A 72 -5.93 5.96 -24.76
CA LEU A 72 -5.46 6.50 -26.03
C LEU A 72 -6.19 5.86 -27.22
N GLY A 73 -6.35 4.52 -27.20
CA GLY A 73 -7.11 3.80 -28.21
C GLY A 73 -8.55 4.27 -28.31
N LEU A 74 -9.23 4.48 -27.18
CA LEU A 74 -10.61 4.98 -27.15
C LEU A 74 -10.73 6.40 -27.73
N ILE A 75 -9.78 7.29 -27.42
CA ILE A 75 -9.77 8.67 -27.95
C ILE A 75 -9.58 8.65 -29.47
N VAL A 76 -8.61 7.88 -29.97
CA VAL A 76 -8.37 7.75 -31.41
C VAL A 76 -9.59 7.16 -32.12
N MET A 77 -10.21 6.13 -31.53
CA MET A 77 -11.40 5.52 -32.09
C MET A 77 -12.57 6.50 -32.16
N MET A 78 -12.84 7.26 -31.09
CA MET A 78 -13.88 8.30 -31.11
C MET A 78 -13.60 9.40 -32.14
N ALA A 79 -12.34 9.83 -32.28
CA ALA A 79 -11.96 10.84 -33.26
C ALA A 79 -12.21 10.36 -34.70
N LEU A 80 -11.90 9.09 -35.00
CA LEU A 80 -12.18 8.50 -36.30
C LEU A 80 -13.68 8.40 -36.58
N VAL A 81 -14.46 7.96 -35.60
CA VAL A 81 -15.94 7.89 -35.72
C VAL A 81 -16.53 9.28 -35.97
N TYR A 82 -16.07 10.29 -35.23
CA TYR A 82 -16.50 11.67 -35.44
C TYR A 82 -16.15 12.17 -36.84
N LEU A 83 -14.94 11.89 -37.32
CA LEU A 83 -14.50 12.30 -38.65
C LEU A 83 -15.36 11.66 -39.76
N LEU A 84 -15.73 10.39 -39.61
CA LEU A 84 -16.62 9.69 -40.54
C LEU A 84 -18.07 10.20 -40.49
N LEU A 85 -18.53 10.69 -39.33
CA LEU A 85 -19.87 11.26 -39.18
C LEU A 85 -19.98 12.67 -39.76
N VAL A 86 -18.88 13.43 -39.76
CA VAL A 86 -18.84 14.82 -40.24
C VAL A 86 -18.41 14.95 -41.70
N SER A 87 -17.73 13.95 -42.26
CA SER A 87 -17.39 13.85 -43.70
C SER A 87 -18.58 13.41 -44.53
#